data_AF-A0A699UHE3-F1
#
_entry.id   AF-A0A699UHE3-F1
#
_cell.length_a   1.000
_cell.length_b   1.000
_cell.length_c   1.000
_cell.angle_alpha   90.00
_cell.angle_beta   90.00
_cell.angle_gamma   90.00
#
_symmetry.space_group_name_H-M   'P 1'
#
loop_
_entity.id
_entity.type
_entity.pdbx_description
1 polymer ?
#
loop_
_entity_poly.entity_id
_entity_poly.type
_entity_poly.pdbx_seq_one_letter_code
_entity_poly.pdbx_strand_id
1 'polypeptide(L)'
;RVAAAPSRRRKGVVIRDPEEESTTSTIIPDETKSKDKAINHVKRKAKEDPAVKKYQTIKRKPQTEAQARKNIMMYLKNVTGFKLDYFKGMSYDDIRLIFKAKFNSNVAFLLKTKEQIEEDENRAMQKINETPTERAAKRRKLDKEVEDLKRHL
;
A
#
# COMPACT_ATOMS: atom_id res chain seq x y z
N ARG A 1 18.40 -65.71 1.69
CA ARG A 1 18.65 -65.02 0.40
C ARG A 1 18.11 -63.60 0.55
N VAL A 2 19.01 -62.62 0.73
CA VAL A 2 18.67 -61.21 0.94
C VAL A 2 19.08 -60.46 -0.32
N ALA A 3 18.11 -59.87 -1.02
CA ALA A 3 18.31 -59.15 -2.27
C ALA A 3 18.69 -57.69 -1.98
N ALA A 4 19.91 -57.29 -2.35
CA ALA A 4 20.41 -55.93 -2.23
C ALA A 4 20.04 -55.11 -3.48
N ALA A 5 19.39 -53.96 -3.29
CA ALA A 5 19.02 -53.04 -4.37
C ALA A 5 20.18 -52.06 -4.69
N PRO A 6 20.41 -51.71 -5.98
CA PRO A 6 21.56 -50.90 -6.40
C PRO A 6 21.35 -49.39 -6.19
N SER A 7 22.39 -48.70 -5.71
CA SER A 7 22.38 -47.27 -5.42
C SER A 7 22.60 -46.40 -6.67
N ARG A 8 21.74 -45.39 -6.85
CA ARG A 8 21.70 -44.49 -8.01
C ARG A 8 22.69 -43.32 -7.81
N ARG A 9 23.84 -43.37 -8.49
CA ARG A 9 24.85 -42.30 -8.56
C ARG A 9 24.26 -40.99 -9.10
N ARG A 10 24.40 -39.89 -8.35
CA ARG A 10 24.11 -38.52 -8.81
C ARG A 10 25.30 -38.02 -9.64
N LYS A 11 25.04 -37.57 -10.88
CA LYS A 11 26.04 -36.88 -11.72
C LYS A 11 26.24 -35.47 -11.17
N GLY A 12 27.43 -35.19 -10.66
CA GLY A 12 27.86 -33.83 -10.32
C GLY A 12 27.98 -32.97 -11.57
N VAL A 13 27.44 -31.75 -11.50
CA VAL A 13 27.62 -30.70 -12.50
C VAL A 13 28.91 -29.96 -12.13
N VAL A 14 29.91 -30.05 -13.00
CA VAL A 14 31.18 -29.34 -12.89
C VAL A 14 30.95 -27.93 -13.41
N ILE A 15 30.90 -26.94 -12.52
CA ILE A 15 30.88 -25.53 -12.87
C ILE A 15 32.32 -25.12 -13.17
N ARG A 16 32.60 -24.81 -14.44
CA ARG A 16 33.82 -24.11 -14.86
C ARG A 16 33.44 -22.65 -15.04
N ASP A 17 34.07 -21.75 -14.30
CA ASP A 17 34.09 -20.32 -14.63
C ASP A 17 35.20 -20.08 -15.67
N PRO A 18 34.93 -19.36 -16.77
CA PRO A 18 35.98 -18.78 -17.59
C PRO A 18 36.11 -17.28 -17.31
N GLU A 19 37.32 -16.92 -16.91
CA GLU A 19 37.84 -15.57 -16.76
C GLU A 19 37.75 -14.74 -18.05
N GLU A 20 37.66 -13.43 -17.82
CA GLU A 20 37.82 -12.29 -18.72
C GLU A 20 39.04 -12.40 -19.66
N GLU A 21 38.80 -12.33 -20.98
CA GLU A 21 39.80 -11.78 -21.91
C GLU A 21 39.12 -10.90 -22.96
N SER A 22 39.45 -9.60 -22.87
CA SER A 22 39.04 -8.55 -23.79
C SER A 22 39.96 -8.51 -25.00
N THR A 23 39.44 -8.62 -26.23
CA THR A 23 40.11 -8.02 -27.40
C THR A 23 39.13 -7.64 -28.52
N THR A 24 38.91 -6.34 -28.60
CA THR A 24 38.81 -5.47 -29.78
C THR A 24 38.88 -6.13 -31.17
N SER A 25 37.81 -5.99 -31.96
CA SER A 25 37.95 -5.67 -33.39
C SER A 25 36.68 -5.01 -33.95
N THR A 26 36.82 -3.71 -34.20
CA THR A 26 36.09 -2.91 -35.19
C THR A 26 35.81 -3.70 -36.47
N ILE A 27 34.60 -3.61 -37.07
CA ILE A 27 34.32 -3.64 -38.53
C ILE A 27 32.78 -3.65 -38.78
N ILE A 28 32.29 -2.56 -39.40
CA ILE A 28 31.09 -2.37 -40.26
C ILE A 28 29.68 -2.53 -39.65
N PRO A 29 28.87 -1.45 -39.52
CA PRO A 29 27.42 -1.58 -39.46
C PRO A 29 26.85 -1.55 -40.89
N ASP A 30 26.63 -2.73 -41.47
CA ASP A 30 25.85 -2.89 -42.69
C ASP A 30 24.35 -2.92 -42.33
N GLU A 31 23.53 -2.31 -43.17
CA GLU A 31 22.10 -2.08 -42.96
C GLU A 31 21.33 -3.38 -42.72
N THR A 32 20.70 -3.51 -41.54
CA THR A 32 19.60 -4.46 -41.36
C THR A 32 18.37 -3.77 -40.80
N LYS A 33 17.52 -3.31 -41.73
CA LYS A 33 16.12 -2.95 -41.50
C LYS A 33 15.33 -4.15 -40.96
N SER A 34 15.38 -4.46 -39.65
CA SER A 34 14.36 -5.37 -39.08
C SER A 34 14.17 -5.37 -37.55
N LYS A 35 14.87 -4.55 -36.74
CA LYS A 35 14.65 -4.56 -35.28
C LYS A 35 13.28 -3.99 -34.85
N ASP A 36 12.76 -2.99 -35.55
CA ASP A 36 11.47 -2.37 -35.18
C ASP A 36 10.26 -3.28 -35.39
N LYS A 37 10.32 -4.21 -36.35
CA LYS A 37 9.22 -5.14 -36.63
C LYS A 37 9.10 -6.20 -35.52
N ALA A 38 10.23 -6.65 -34.97
CA ALA A 38 10.27 -7.59 -33.86
C ALA A 38 9.77 -6.96 -32.54
N ILE A 39 10.16 -5.70 -32.26
CA ILE A 39 9.71 -4.96 -31.07
C ILE A 39 8.20 -4.71 -31.12
N ASN A 40 7.66 -4.36 -32.29
CA ASN A 40 6.22 -4.20 -32.48
C ASN A 40 5.45 -5.51 -32.30
N HIS A 41 6.02 -6.66 -32.68
CA HIS A 41 5.37 -7.96 -32.49
C HIS A 41 5.34 -8.39 -31.02
N VAL A 42 6.43 -8.17 -30.26
CA VAL A 42 6.48 -8.42 -28.81
C VAL A 42 5.52 -7.49 -28.05
N LYS A 43 5.46 -6.20 -28.41
CA LYS A 43 4.49 -5.25 -27.85
C LYS A 43 3.04 -5.60 -28.22
N ARG A 44 2.78 -6.17 -29.41
CA ARG A 44 1.43 -6.67 -29.78
C ARG A 44 1.05 -7.90 -28.97
N LYS A 45 1.94 -8.89 -28.82
CA LYS A 45 1.71 -10.12 -28.04
C LYS A 45 1.48 -9.84 -26.56
N ALA A 46 2.16 -8.86 -25.97
CA ALA A 46 1.95 -8.45 -24.58
C ALA A 46 0.59 -7.77 -24.34
N LYS A 47 0.04 -7.06 -25.34
CA LYS A 47 -1.36 -6.56 -25.32
C LYS A 47 -2.39 -7.66 -25.62
N GLU A 48 -1.92 -8.82 -26.06
CA GLU A 48 -2.74 -9.96 -26.47
C GLU A 48 -2.79 -11.08 -25.46
N ASP A 49 -1.95 -11.04 -24.42
CA ASP A 49 -2.02 -11.97 -23.30
C ASP A 49 -3.46 -12.01 -22.77
N PRO A 50 -4.15 -13.17 -22.84
CA PRO A 50 -5.51 -13.32 -22.35
C PRO A 50 -5.68 -12.84 -20.91
N ALA A 51 -4.64 -12.94 -20.08
CA ALA A 51 -4.64 -12.46 -18.71
C ALA A 51 -4.66 -10.92 -18.66
N VAL A 52 -3.80 -10.25 -19.44
CA VAL A 52 -3.74 -8.79 -19.52
C VAL A 52 -5.03 -8.22 -20.13
N LYS A 53 -5.59 -8.88 -21.15
CA LYS A 53 -6.90 -8.55 -21.73
C LYS A 53 -8.03 -8.74 -20.71
N LYS A 54 -8.07 -9.85 -19.96
CA LYS A 54 -9.04 -10.06 -18.88
C LYS A 54 -8.94 -8.97 -17.83
N TYR A 55 -7.72 -8.63 -17.39
CA TYR A 55 -7.51 -7.61 -16.37
C TYR A 55 -7.94 -6.22 -16.83
N GLN A 56 -7.63 -5.84 -18.07
CA GLN A 56 -8.13 -4.61 -18.68
C GLN A 56 -9.65 -4.62 -18.82
N THR A 57 -10.25 -5.75 -19.18
CA THR A 57 -11.71 -5.89 -19.33
C THR A 57 -12.42 -5.78 -17.97
N ILE A 58 -11.86 -6.40 -16.93
CA ILE A 58 -12.36 -6.34 -15.55
C ILE A 58 -12.20 -4.92 -14.97
N LYS A 59 -11.07 -4.24 -15.23
CA LYS A 59 -10.83 -2.84 -14.82
C LYS A 59 -11.68 -1.82 -15.58
N ARG A 60 -12.03 -2.10 -16.85
CA ARG A 60 -12.86 -1.22 -17.70
C ARG A 60 -14.35 -1.44 -17.53
N LYS A 61 -14.78 -2.61 -17.05
CA LYS A 61 -16.17 -2.82 -16.64
C LYS A 61 -16.36 -2.14 -15.29
N PRO A 62 -17.18 -1.08 -15.20
CA PRO A 62 -17.82 -0.82 -13.93
C PRO A 62 -18.51 -2.14 -13.56
N GLN A 63 -18.28 -2.68 -12.35
CA GLN A 63 -19.31 -3.53 -11.76
C GLN A 63 -20.61 -2.76 -11.97
N THR A 64 -21.58 -3.36 -12.67
CA THR A 64 -22.79 -2.68 -13.15
C THR A 64 -23.37 -1.76 -12.07
N GLU A 65 -24.04 -0.68 -12.44
CA GLU A 65 -24.58 0.29 -11.48
C GLU A 65 -25.34 -0.37 -10.32
N ALA A 66 -26.08 -1.45 -10.59
CA ALA A 66 -26.73 -2.28 -9.59
C ALA A 66 -25.75 -2.94 -8.59
N GLN A 67 -24.60 -3.43 -9.05
CA GLN A 67 -23.57 -4.01 -8.20
C GLN A 67 -22.81 -2.94 -7.40
N ALA A 68 -22.49 -1.80 -8.02
CA ALA A 68 -21.94 -0.65 -7.30
C ALA A 68 -22.91 -0.17 -6.21
N ARG A 69 -24.21 -0.05 -6.53
CA ARG A 69 -25.29 0.27 -5.59
C ARG A 69 -25.33 -0.72 -4.43
N LYS A 70 -25.26 -2.03 -4.71
CA LYS A 70 -25.27 -3.09 -3.68
C LYS A 70 -24.07 -2.97 -2.75
N ASN A 71 -22.87 -2.72 -3.29
CA ASN A 71 -21.66 -2.55 -2.48
C ASN A 71 -21.77 -1.32 -1.56
N ILE A 72 -22.29 -0.20 -2.08
CA ILE A 72 -22.51 1.02 -1.28
C ILE A 72 -23.50 0.76 -0.14
N MET A 73 -24.65 0.14 -0.42
CA MET A 73 -25.65 -0.18 0.60
C MET A 73 -25.07 -1.11 1.68
N MET A 74 -24.24 -2.08 1.30
CA MET A 74 -23.56 -2.96 2.26
C MET A 74 -22.56 -2.19 3.14
N TYR A 75 -21.76 -1.29 2.56
CA TYR A 75 -20.87 -0.43 3.35
C TYR A 75 -21.67 0.40 4.36
N LEU A 76 -22.73 1.06 3.90
CA LEU A 76 -23.59 1.88 4.74
C LEU A 76 -24.22 1.06 5.86
N LYS A 77 -24.73 -0.14 5.57
CA LYS A 77 -25.19 -1.07 6.61
C LYS A 77 -24.12 -1.35 7.66
N ASN A 78 -22.89 -1.63 7.24
CA ASN A 78 -21.82 -2.03 8.16
C ASN A 78 -21.27 -0.86 8.99
N VAL A 79 -21.13 0.32 8.40
CA VAL A 79 -20.50 1.48 9.05
C VAL A 79 -21.48 2.32 9.86
N THR A 80 -22.73 2.39 9.42
CA THR A 80 -23.75 3.26 10.04
C THR A 80 -24.95 2.51 10.59
N GLY A 81 -25.07 1.20 10.33
CA GLY A 81 -26.22 0.42 10.78
C GLY A 81 -27.49 0.63 9.96
N PHE A 82 -27.41 1.30 8.80
CA PHE A 82 -28.59 1.47 7.93
C PHE A 82 -29.19 0.12 7.54
N LYS A 83 -30.51 0.02 7.65
CA LYS A 83 -31.25 -1.12 7.12
C LYS A 83 -31.31 -1.05 5.59
N LEU A 84 -31.34 -2.20 4.91
CA LEU A 84 -31.37 -2.24 3.44
C LEU A 84 -32.71 -1.77 2.87
N ASP A 85 -33.80 -1.86 3.65
CA ASP A 85 -35.14 -1.41 3.27
C ASP A 85 -35.22 0.11 3.09
N TYR A 86 -34.45 0.88 3.85
CA TYR A 86 -34.31 2.32 3.71
C TYR A 86 -33.94 2.74 2.28
N PHE A 87 -33.13 1.93 1.59
CA PHE A 87 -32.67 2.23 0.23
C PHE A 87 -33.63 1.74 -0.88
N LYS A 88 -34.79 1.15 -0.52
CA LYS A 88 -35.80 0.75 -1.51
C LYS A 88 -36.43 2.00 -2.14
N GLY A 89 -36.55 2.00 -3.47
CA GLY A 89 -37.10 3.13 -4.22
C GLY A 89 -36.16 4.34 -4.40
N MET A 90 -35.05 4.42 -3.66
CA MET A 90 -34.05 5.49 -3.90
C MET A 90 -33.27 5.26 -5.19
N SER A 91 -32.85 6.34 -5.85
CA SER A 91 -31.99 6.28 -7.03
C SER A 91 -30.55 5.93 -6.64
N TYR A 92 -29.72 5.53 -7.61
CA TYR A 92 -28.29 5.32 -7.34
C TYR A 92 -27.61 6.61 -6.87
N ASP A 93 -27.96 7.76 -7.46
CA ASP A 93 -27.33 9.05 -7.15
C ASP A 93 -27.64 9.51 -5.72
N ASP A 94 -28.87 9.30 -5.24
CA ASP A 94 -29.25 9.61 -3.85
C ASP A 94 -28.44 8.77 -2.86
N ILE A 95 -28.35 7.45 -3.12
CA ILE A 95 -27.60 6.51 -2.28
C ILE A 95 -26.12 6.86 -2.28
N ARG A 96 -25.59 7.23 -3.46
CA ARG A 96 -24.20 7.65 -3.64
C ARG A 96 -23.91 8.95 -2.88
N LEU A 97 -24.87 9.87 -2.79
CA LEU A 97 -24.72 11.12 -2.04
C LEU A 97 -24.57 10.84 -0.54
N ILE A 98 -25.41 9.97 0.01
CA ILE A 98 -25.34 9.56 1.43
C ILE A 98 -23.99 8.91 1.72
N PHE A 99 -23.55 8.00 0.84
CA PHE A 99 -22.24 7.37 0.94
C PHE A 99 -21.11 8.39 0.93
N LYS A 100 -21.12 9.34 -0.01
CA LYS A 100 -20.07 10.36 -0.14
C LYS A 100 -19.96 11.21 1.13
N ALA A 101 -21.09 11.63 1.69
CA ALA A 101 -21.11 12.38 2.95
C ALA A 101 -20.48 11.58 4.09
N LYS A 102 -20.87 10.30 4.25
CA LYS A 102 -20.34 9.46 5.32
C LYS A 102 -18.86 9.12 5.12
N PHE A 103 -18.46 8.81 3.90
CA PHE A 103 -17.06 8.53 3.56
C PHE A 103 -16.16 9.73 3.86
N ASN A 104 -16.56 10.93 3.45
CA ASN A 104 -15.79 12.14 3.71
C ASN A 104 -15.66 12.44 5.21
N SER A 105 -16.74 12.25 5.99
CA SER A 105 -16.69 12.39 7.44
C SER A 105 -15.70 11.40 8.08
N ASN A 106 -15.69 10.14 7.62
CA ASN A 106 -14.75 9.14 8.12
C ASN A 106 -13.29 9.49 7.74
N VAL A 107 -13.05 9.97 6.53
CA VAL A 107 -11.72 10.41 6.10
C VAL A 107 -11.24 11.61 6.93
N ALA A 108 -12.11 12.60 7.17
CA ALA A 108 -11.79 13.76 7.99
C ALA A 108 -11.45 13.37 9.43
N PHE A 109 -12.21 12.44 10.01
CA PHE A 109 -11.93 11.90 11.34
C PHE A 109 -10.56 11.20 11.40
N LEU A 110 -10.27 10.32 10.42
CA LEU A 110 -8.99 9.61 10.38
C LEU A 110 -7.80 10.56 10.21
N LEU A 111 -7.94 11.61 9.40
CA LEU A 111 -6.90 12.61 9.22
C LEU A 111 -6.62 13.36 10.53
N LYS A 112 -7.68 13.80 11.21
CA LYS A 112 -7.57 14.47 12.51
C LYS A 112 -6.90 13.60 13.57
N THR A 113 -7.23 12.31 13.63
CA THR A 113 -6.62 11.39 14.58
C THR A 113 -5.14 11.17 14.30
N LYS A 114 -4.74 11.08 13.03
CA LYS A 114 -3.32 10.96 12.67
C LYS A 114 -2.51 12.19 13.10
N GLU A 115 -3.03 13.39 12.85
CA GLU A 115 -2.40 14.65 13.25
C GLU A 115 -2.25 14.73 14.79
N GLN A 116 -3.27 14.34 15.54
CA GLN A 116 -3.21 14.30 17.00
C GLN A 116 -2.13 13.33 17.52
N ILE A 117 -2.06 12.13 16.94
CA ILE A 117 -1.06 11.13 17.32
C ILE A 117 0.34 11.66 17.03
N GLU A 118 0.55 12.26 15.86
CA GLU A 118 1.84 12.84 15.48
C GLU A 118 2.25 14.01 16.40
N GLU A 119 1.30 14.87 16.79
CA GLU A 119 1.56 15.93 17.77
C GLU A 119 1.94 15.36 19.14
N ASP A 120 1.21 14.35 19.61
CA ASP A 120 1.46 13.69 20.90
C ASP A 120 2.83 12.97 20.91
N GLU A 121 3.21 12.32 19.82
CA GLU A 121 4.54 11.72 19.62
C GLU A 121 5.65 12.78 19.65
N ASN A 122 5.47 13.90 18.95
CA ASN A 122 6.43 15.01 18.95
C ASN A 122 6.59 15.63 20.35
N ARG A 123 5.48 15.78 21.10
CA ARG A 123 5.50 16.25 22.48
C ARG A 123 6.22 15.27 23.40
N ALA A 124 6.00 13.97 23.22
CA ALA A 124 6.71 12.92 23.97
C ALA A 124 8.21 12.93 23.67
N MET A 125 8.60 13.06 22.39
CA MET A 125 9.99 13.16 21.96
C MET A 125 10.68 14.40 22.52
N GLN A 126 10.04 15.57 22.50
CA GLN A 126 10.57 16.79 23.13
C GLN A 126 10.79 16.60 24.63
N LYS A 127 9.84 15.96 25.34
CA LYS A 127 10.02 15.65 26.76
C LYS A 127 11.21 14.73 26.99
N ILE A 128 11.43 13.71 26.15
CA ILE A 128 12.54 12.76 26.30
C ILE A 128 13.90 13.43 26.09
N ASN A 129 14.01 14.29 25.09
CA ASN A 129 15.25 15.00 24.75
C ASN A 129 15.60 16.16 25.71
N GLU A 130 14.70 16.45 26.65
CA GLU A 130 14.92 17.49 27.65
C GLU A 130 16.11 17.17 28.56
N THR A 131 17.01 18.13 28.75
CA THR A 131 18.21 17.94 29.55
C THR A 131 17.87 17.81 31.05
N PRO A 132 18.68 17.08 31.84
CA PRO A 132 18.47 16.97 33.29
C PRO A 132 18.41 18.33 34.00
N THR A 133 19.19 19.30 33.53
CA THR A 133 19.25 20.66 34.05
C THR A 133 17.94 21.43 33.82
N GLU A 134 17.36 21.34 32.62
CA GLU A 134 16.07 21.96 32.29
C GLU A 134 14.91 21.30 33.06
N ARG A 135 14.90 19.96 33.15
CA ARG A 135 13.93 19.23 33.98
C ARG A 135 14.01 19.63 35.44
N ALA A 136 15.22 19.75 36.00
CA ALA A 136 15.41 20.17 37.39
C ALA A 136 14.95 21.62 37.62
N ALA A 137 15.21 22.51 36.67
CA ALA A 137 14.73 23.89 36.72
C ALA A 137 13.19 23.98 36.65
N LYS A 138 12.54 23.19 35.79
CA LYS A 138 11.07 23.12 35.70
C LYS A 138 10.43 22.55 36.98
N ARG A 139 11.01 21.49 37.58
CA ARG A 139 10.54 20.92 38.86
C ARG A 139 10.60 21.94 39.99
N ARG A 140 11.73 22.65 40.13
CA ARG A 140 11.89 23.70 41.16
C ARG A 140 10.86 24.84 41.02
N LYS A 141 10.45 25.19 39.80
CA LYS A 141 9.38 26.19 39.57
C LYS A 141 8.02 25.66 40.00
N LEU A 142 7.69 24.42 39.62
CA LEU A 142 6.45 23.74 40.00
C LEU A 142 6.32 23.59 41.52
N ASP A 143 7.37 23.17 42.20
CA ASP A 143 7.38 23.03 43.67
C ASP A 143 7.10 24.38 44.36
N LYS A 144 7.55 25.49 43.77
CA LYS A 144 7.34 26.84 44.29
C LYS A 144 5.90 27.32 44.09
N GLU A 145 5.29 27.05 42.92
CA GLU A 145 3.88 27.35 42.66
C GLU A 145 2.93 26.53 43.56
N VAL A 146 3.25 25.26 43.82
CA VAL A 146 2.46 24.39 44.71
C VAL A 146 2.49 24.91 46.15
N GLU A 147 3.65 25.33 46.65
CA GLU A 147 3.77 25.90 48.00
C GLU A 147 3.09 27.27 48.12
N ASP A 148 3.13 28.09 47.07
CA ASP A 148 2.39 29.36 47.04
C ASP A 148 0.87 29.11 47.05
N LEU A 149 0.38 28.13 46.28
CA LEU A 149 -1.04 27.77 46.27
C LEU A 149 -1.53 27.28 47.63
N LYS A 150 -0.72 26.47 48.34
CA LYS A 150 -1.01 26.04 49.72
C LYS A 150 -1.05 27.19 50.71
N ARG A 151 -0.31 28.27 50.48
CA ARG A 151 -0.35 29.48 51.33
C ARG A 151 -1.63 30.30 51.16
N HIS A 152 -2.34 30.11 50.05
CA HIS A 152 -3.57 30.83 49.70
C HIS A 152 -4.84 29.98 49.93
N LEU A 153 -4.69 28.79 50.54
CA LEU A 153 -5.75 27.88 50.98
C LEU A 153 -5.81 27.88 52.52
#